data_AF-A0A1H4FZH6-F1
#
_entry.id   AF-A0A1H4FZH6-F1
#
_cell.length_a   1.000
_cell.length_b   1.000
_cell.length_c   1.000
_cell.angle_alpha   90.00
_cell.angle_beta   90.00
_cell.angle_gamma   90.00
#
_symmetry.space_group_name_H-M   'P 1'
#
loop_
_entity.id
_entity.type
_entity.pdbx_description
1 polymer ?
#
loop_
_entity_poly.entity_id
_entity_poly.type
_entity_poly.pdbx_seq_one_letter_code
_entity_poly.pdbx_strand_id
1 'polypeptide(L)'
;MTGTIIYLVISFLVSLVFVILGIRQVHSKEPVGINTGEKPPKAEELISVTEWNHKYGRNFIVYGCLLFLTLVLFGISQIMIDNTKLSLILFAVAIIGEIAWLEIDHILLKKKLIINDVA
;
A
#
# COMPACT_ATOMS: atom_id res chain seq x y z
N MET A 1 -29.66 2.35 -2.50
CA MET A 1 -28.94 2.83 -3.70
C MET A 1 -27.99 3.97 -3.37
N THR A 2 -28.45 5.11 -2.84
CA THR A 2 -27.59 6.26 -2.49
C THR A 2 -26.43 5.91 -1.56
N GLY A 3 -26.67 5.18 -0.47
CA GLY A 3 -25.62 4.77 0.46
C GLY A 3 -24.53 3.90 -0.17
N THR A 4 -24.92 2.97 -1.05
CA THR A 4 -23.98 2.11 -1.79
C THR A 4 -23.11 2.92 -2.76
N ILE A 5 -23.71 3.90 -3.45
CA ILE A 5 -22.97 4.79 -4.36
C ILE A 5 -21.96 5.64 -3.58
N ILE A 6 -22.39 6.25 -2.48
CA ILE A 6 -21.51 7.04 -1.61
C ILE A 6 -20.35 6.17 -1.09
N TYR A 7 -20.64 4.97 -0.63
CA TYR A 7 -19.63 4.01 -0.18
C TYR A 7 -18.60 3.73 -1.27
N LEU A 8 -19.03 3.34 -2.47
CA LEU A 8 -18.13 3.03 -3.59
C LEU A 8 -17.29 4.23 -4.02
N VAL A 9 -17.87 5.43 -4.03
CA VAL A 9 -17.14 6.67 -4.34
C VAL A 9 -16.06 6.93 -3.29
N ILE A 10 -16.38 6.81 -2.00
CA ILE A 10 -15.39 6.98 -0.92
C ILE A 10 -14.30 5.91 -1.04
N SER A 11 -14.66 4.64 -1.24
CA SER A 11 -13.69 3.56 -1.43
C SER A 11 -12.75 3.85 -2.60
N PHE A 12 -13.29 4.30 -3.73
CA PHE A 12 -12.51 4.67 -4.90
C PHE A 12 -11.55 5.82 -4.58
N LEU A 13 -12.05 6.90 -3.96
CA LEU A 13 -11.23 8.07 -3.64
C LEU A 13 -10.10 7.75 -2.67
N VAL A 14 -10.37 6.96 -1.62
CA VAL A 14 -9.34 6.54 -0.65
C VAL A 14 -8.26 5.72 -1.33
N SER A 15 -8.64 4.73 -2.13
CA SER A 15 -7.70 3.89 -2.89
C SER A 15 -6.91 4.68 -3.93
N LEU A 16 -7.54 5.66 -4.59
CA LEU A 16 -6.92 6.50 -5.60
C LEU A 16 -5.76 7.33 -5.04
N VAL A 17 -5.83 7.76 -3.77
CA VAL A 17 -4.71 8.46 -3.11
C VAL A 17 -3.43 7.63 -3.19
N PHE A 18 -3.49 6.34 -2.87
CA PHE A 18 -2.32 5.45 -2.90
C PHE A 18 -1.81 5.22 -4.32
N VAL A 19 -2.70 5.09 -5.30
CA VAL A 19 -2.31 4.98 -6.72
C VAL A 19 -1.57 6.24 -7.18
N ILE A 20 -2.10 7.43 -6.87
CA ILE A 20 -1.45 8.70 -7.23
C ILE A 20 -0.09 8.84 -6.54
N LEU A 21 0.00 8.52 -5.24
CA LEU A 21 1.25 8.52 -4.51
C LEU A 21 2.26 7.56 -5.15
N GLY A 22 1.84 6.35 -5.49
CA GLY A 22 2.70 5.36 -6.13
C GLY A 22 3.20 5.82 -7.51
N ILE A 23 2.34 6.42 -8.34
CA ILE A 23 2.76 7.00 -9.62
C ILE A 23 3.80 8.10 -9.40
N ARG A 24 3.59 8.99 -8.42
CA ARG A 24 4.56 10.04 -8.09
C ARG A 24 5.89 9.47 -7.62
N GLN A 25 5.87 8.41 -6.81
CA GLN A 25 7.06 7.73 -6.32
C GLN A 25 7.85 7.07 -7.46
N VAL A 26 7.18 6.39 -8.40
CA VAL A 26 7.83 5.80 -9.59
C VAL A 26 8.66 6.85 -10.35
N HIS A 27 8.15 8.07 -10.50
CA HIS A 27 8.80 9.12 -11.28
C HIS A 27 9.73 10.02 -10.44
N SER A 28 9.91 9.74 -9.13
CA SER A 28 10.75 10.56 -8.27
C SER A 28 12.24 10.35 -8.58
N LYS A 29 13.00 11.44 -8.52
CA LYS A 29 14.47 11.42 -8.62
C LYS A 29 15.16 11.33 -7.26
N GLU A 30 14.46 11.71 -6.20
CA GLU A 30 14.95 11.62 -4.83
C GLU A 30 14.40 10.36 -4.16
N PRO A 31 15.16 9.71 -3.26
CA PRO A 31 14.68 8.53 -2.53
C PRO A 31 13.40 8.84 -1.77
N VAL A 32 12.36 8.06 -2.04
CA VAL A 32 11.06 8.22 -1.39
C VAL A 32 10.96 7.42 -0.09
N GLY A 33 10.14 7.90 0.85
CA GLY A 33 9.77 7.15 2.06
C GLY A 33 8.33 6.64 1.99
N ILE A 34 7.98 5.73 2.90
CA ILE A 34 6.63 5.15 3.02
C ILE A 34 5.94 5.47 4.36
N ASN A 35 6.36 6.55 5.03
CA ASN A 35 5.74 7.07 6.25
C ASN A 35 5.76 6.11 7.45
N THR A 36 6.78 5.26 7.56
CA THR A 36 7.06 4.39 8.71
C THR A 36 7.64 5.15 9.92
N GLY A 37 7.74 6.48 9.83
CA GLY A 37 8.48 7.33 10.78
C GLY A 37 10.00 7.37 10.52
N GLU A 38 10.51 6.49 9.66
CA GLU A 38 11.90 6.53 9.20
C GLU A 38 12.10 7.65 8.18
N LYS A 39 13.26 8.31 8.24
CA LYS A 39 13.68 9.22 7.16
C LYS A 39 14.03 8.38 5.94
N PRO A 40 13.67 8.83 4.72
CA PRO A 40 14.18 8.20 3.51
C PRO A 40 15.72 8.17 3.53
N PRO A 41 16.35 7.09 3.02
CA PRO A 41 17.80 7.05 2.91
C PRO A 41 18.31 8.14 1.96
N LYS A 42 19.58 8.52 2.11
CA LYS A 42 20.24 9.39 1.12
C LYS A 42 20.48 8.62 -0.18
N ALA A 43 20.62 9.35 -1.28
CA ALA A 43 20.92 8.73 -2.58
C ALA A 43 22.25 7.94 -2.56
N GLU A 44 23.22 8.41 -1.78
CA GLU A 44 24.53 7.76 -1.58
C GLU A 44 24.47 6.45 -0.78
N GLU A 45 23.41 6.27 0.02
CA GLU A 45 23.19 5.07 0.85
C GLU A 45 22.49 3.94 0.07
N LEU A 46 22.13 4.19 -1.19
CA LEU A 46 21.39 3.27 -2.05
C LEU A 46 22.22 2.78 -3.24
N ILE A 47 22.13 1.48 -3.51
CA ILE A 47 22.66 0.87 -4.74
C ILE A 47 21.99 1.48 -5.99
N SER A 48 20.69 1.77 -5.91
CA SER A 48 19.92 2.36 -6.99
C SER A 48 18.68 3.09 -6.48
N VAL A 49 18.68 4.42 -6.62
CA VAL A 49 17.52 5.27 -6.30
C VAL A 49 16.32 4.94 -7.19
N THR A 50 16.57 4.67 -8.47
CA THR A 50 15.51 4.32 -9.43
C THR A 50 14.83 3.01 -9.05
N GLU A 51 15.59 1.97 -8.68
CA GLU A 51 14.99 0.68 -8.28
C GLU A 51 14.19 0.84 -6.98
N TRP A 52 14.74 1.57 -6.01
CA TRP A 52 14.05 1.91 -4.75
C TRP A 52 12.70 2.59 -5.01
N ASN A 53 12.71 3.68 -5.78
CA ASN A 53 11.53 4.48 -6.11
C ASN A 53 10.50 3.71 -6.95
N HIS A 54 10.94 2.96 -7.97
CA HIS A 54 10.06 2.11 -8.77
C HIS A 54 9.41 1.01 -7.94
N LYS A 55 10.15 0.39 -7.02
CA LYS A 55 9.60 -0.68 -6.17
C LYS A 55 8.54 -0.14 -5.22
N TYR A 56 8.82 0.93 -4.47
CA TYR A 56 7.80 1.53 -3.60
C TYR A 56 6.61 2.06 -4.37
N GLY A 57 6.86 2.77 -5.47
CA GLY A 57 5.80 3.32 -6.27
C GLY A 57 4.87 2.23 -6.83
N ARG A 58 5.45 1.12 -7.31
CA ARG A 58 4.66 -0.06 -7.73
C ARG A 58 3.88 -0.66 -6.57
N ASN A 59 4.50 -0.80 -5.40
CA ASN A 59 3.82 -1.36 -4.23
C ASN A 59 2.62 -0.50 -3.80
N PHE A 60 2.74 0.82 -3.84
CA PHE A 60 1.63 1.73 -3.53
C PHE A 60 0.51 1.69 -4.57
N ILE A 61 0.84 1.56 -5.86
CA ILE A 61 -0.16 1.34 -6.91
C ILE A 61 -0.92 0.03 -6.68
N VAL A 62 -0.18 -1.07 -6.42
CA VAL A 62 -0.79 -2.38 -6.14
C VAL A 62 -1.65 -2.32 -4.88
N TYR A 63 -1.16 -1.69 -3.81
CA TYR A 63 -1.91 -1.52 -2.57
C TYR A 63 -3.20 -0.72 -2.79
N GLY A 64 -3.16 0.41 -3.51
CA GLY A 64 -4.36 1.17 -3.83
C GLY A 64 -5.42 0.35 -4.57
N CYS A 65 -5.00 -0.43 -5.57
CA CYS A 65 -5.89 -1.34 -6.31
C CYS A 65 -6.45 -2.45 -5.42
N LEU A 66 -5.61 -3.12 -4.61
CA LEU A 66 -6.04 -4.17 -3.69
C LEU A 66 -7.00 -3.64 -2.63
N LEU A 67 -6.68 -2.49 -2.02
CA LEU A 67 -7.54 -1.82 -1.05
C LEU A 67 -8.93 -1.52 -1.64
N PHE A 68 -9.00 -1.09 -2.91
CA PHE A 68 -10.28 -0.84 -3.56
C PHE A 68 -11.09 -2.12 -3.69
N LEU A 69 -10.45 -3.20 -4.16
CA LEU A 69 -11.08 -4.52 -4.27
C LEU A 69 -11.55 -5.03 -2.91
N THR A 70 -10.72 -4.92 -1.88
CA THR A 70 -11.04 -5.34 -0.50
C THR A 70 -12.24 -4.56 0.05
N LEU A 71 -12.32 -3.25 -0.21
CA LEU A 71 -13.49 -2.44 0.17
C LEU A 71 -14.75 -2.85 -0.61
N VAL A 72 -14.66 -3.10 -1.91
CA VAL A 72 -15.80 -3.59 -2.70
C VAL A 72 -16.27 -4.95 -2.18
N LEU A 73 -15.34 -5.88 -1.94
CA LEU A 73 -15.63 -7.21 -1.41
C LEU A 73 -16.22 -7.14 -0.01
N PHE A 74 -15.78 -6.21 0.84
CA PHE A 74 -16.40 -5.98 2.14
C PHE A 74 -17.86 -5.58 1.99
N GLY A 75 -18.17 -4.61 1.10
CA GLY A 75 -19.55 -4.20 0.82
C GLY A 75 -20.43 -5.36 0.32
N ILE A 76 -19.89 -6.22 -0.55
CA ILE A 76 -20.59 -7.44 -1.01
C ILE A 76 -20.79 -8.43 0.14
N SER A 77 -19.77 -8.62 0.98
CA SER A 77 -19.83 -9.56 2.10
C SER A 77 -20.90 -9.19 3.13
N GLN A 78 -21.25 -7.90 3.27
CA GLN A 78 -22.37 -7.47 4.12
C GLN A 78 -23.73 -7.98 3.63
N ILE A 79 -23.85 -8.32 2.35
CA ILE A 79 -25.06 -8.87 1.73
C ILE A 79 -25.01 -10.40 1.74
N MET A 80 -23.83 -10.98 1.53
CA MET A 80 -23.64 -12.42 1.34
C MET A 80 -23.38 -13.20 2.63
N ILE A 81 -22.93 -12.54 3.70
CA ILE A 81 -22.60 -13.16 4.99
C ILE A 81 -23.54 -12.63 6.06
N ASP A 82 -24.47 -13.48 6.52
CA ASP A 82 -25.46 -13.12 7.55
C ASP A 82 -24.83 -12.75 8.91
N ASN A 83 -23.57 -13.14 9.12
CA ASN A 83 -22.81 -12.82 10.32
C ASN A 83 -21.92 -11.58 10.11
N THR A 84 -22.44 -10.41 10.48
CA THR A 84 -21.72 -9.13 10.40
C THR A 84 -20.38 -9.14 11.15
N LYS A 85 -20.31 -9.81 12.32
CA LYS A 85 -19.06 -9.88 13.11
C LYS A 85 -17.98 -10.65 12.35
N LEU A 86 -18.34 -11.77 11.74
CA LEU A 86 -17.42 -12.56 10.93
C LEU A 86 -16.93 -11.77 9.71
N SER A 87 -17.84 -11.11 8.99
CA SER A 87 -17.48 -10.27 7.85
C SER A 87 -16.51 -9.15 8.25
N LEU A 88 -16.73 -8.49 9.40
CA LEU A 88 -15.83 -7.46 9.91
C LEU A 88 -14.44 -8.02 10.27
N ILE A 89 -14.38 -9.21 10.88
CA ILE A 89 -13.11 -9.88 11.19
C ILE A 89 -12.35 -10.20 9.91
N LEU A 90 -13.02 -10.75 8.89
CA LEU A 90 -12.39 -11.07 7.60
C LEU A 90 -11.84 -9.81 6.92
N PHE A 91 -12.60 -8.72 6.96
CA PHE A 91 -12.15 -7.42 6.44
C PHE A 91 -10.92 -6.90 7.19
N ALA A 92 -10.93 -6.94 8.53
CA ALA A 92 -9.79 -6.51 9.33
C ALA A 92 -8.54 -7.35 9.03
N VAL A 93 -8.69 -8.68 8.92
CA VAL A 93 -7.58 -9.58 8.55
C VAL A 93 -7.03 -9.26 7.16
N ALA A 94 -7.89 -8.97 6.17
CA ALA A 94 -7.46 -8.59 4.84
C ALA A 94 -6.63 -7.29 4.86
N ILE A 95 -7.14 -6.24 5.51
CA ILE A 95 -6.43 -4.95 5.64
C ILE A 95 -5.08 -5.11 6.36
N ILE A 96 -5.05 -5.85 7.47
CA ILE A 96 -3.81 -6.13 8.20
C ILE A 96 -2.83 -6.89 7.31
N GLY A 97 -3.29 -7.87 6.53
CA GLY A 97 -2.47 -8.63 5.60
C GLY A 97 -1.86 -7.76 4.51
N GLU A 98 -2.63 -6.86 3.92
CA GLU A 98 -2.14 -5.90 2.91
C GLU A 98 -1.07 -4.96 3.48
N ILE A 99 -1.28 -4.44 4.70
CA ILE A 99 -0.29 -3.57 5.37
C ILE A 99 0.97 -4.36 5.76
N ALA A 100 0.81 -5.56 6.32
CA ALA A 100 1.93 -6.41 6.69
C ALA A 100 2.79 -6.78 5.47
N TRP A 101 2.15 -7.01 4.32
CA TRP A 101 2.86 -7.23 3.06
C TRP A 101 3.73 -6.04 2.67
N LEU A 102 3.20 -4.80 2.75
CA LEU A 102 3.99 -3.59 2.48
C LEU A 102 5.21 -3.45 3.39
N GLU A 103 5.04 -3.71 4.69
CA GLU A 103 6.13 -3.65 5.68
C GLU A 103 7.19 -4.74 5.44
N ILE A 104 6.76 -5.96 5.10
CA ILE A 104 7.68 -7.04 4.76
C ILE A 104 8.51 -6.67 3.52
N ASP A 105 7.86 -6.18 2.45
CA ASP A 105 8.59 -5.79 1.23
C ASP A 105 9.52 -4.58 1.50
N HIS A 106 9.14 -3.63 2.36
CA HIS A 106 10.01 -2.55 2.83
C HIS A 106 11.30 -3.08 3.48
N ILE A 107 11.18 -4.02 4.43
CA ILE A 107 12.33 -4.64 5.11
C ILE A 107 13.22 -5.39 4.11
N LEU A 108 12.63 -6.14 3.18
CA LEU A 108 13.36 -6.88 2.16
C LEU A 108 14.09 -5.93 1.20
N LEU A 109 13.45 -4.83 0.81
CA LEU A 109 14.03 -3.85 -0.09
C LEU A 109 15.20 -3.12 0.58
N LYS A 110 15.10 -2.78 1.87
CA LYS A 110 16.22 -2.24 2.66
C LYS A 110 17.42 -3.18 2.63
N LYS A 111 17.22 -4.46 2.95
CA LYS A 111 18.29 -5.47 2.91
C LYS A 111 18.95 -5.61 1.54
N LYS A 112 18.18 -5.40 0.47
CA LYS A 112 18.64 -5.56 -0.91
C LYS A 112 19.38 -4.34 -1.44
N LEU A 113 18.88 -3.13 -1.15
CA LEU A 113 19.29 -1.90 -1.83
C LEU A 113 20.05 -0.90 -0.98
N ILE A 114 20.01 -1.01 0.34
CA ILE A 114 20.88 -0.19 1.20
C ILE A 114 22.28 -0.77 1.13
N ILE A 115 23.27 0.10 0.89
CA ILE A 115 24.68 -0.26 0.93
C ILE A 115 25.03 -0.54 2.39
N ASN A 116 25.23 -1.81 2.72
CA ASN A 116 25.84 -2.17 3.98
C ASN A 116 27.35 -2.00 3.79
N ASP A 117 27.93 -0.96 4.37
CA ASP A 117 29.38 -0.92 4.52
C ASP A 117 29.80 -2.21 5.25
N VAL A 118 30.66 -3.00 4.59
CA VAL A 118 31.48 -3.99 5.28
C VAL A 118 32.42 -3.16 6.15
N ALA A 119 32.03 -2.96 7.41
CA ALA A 119 32.93 -2.49 8.45
C ALA A 119 34.02 -3.53 8.70
#